data_AF-A0A945F5G2-F1
#
_entry.id   AF-A0A945F5G2-F1
#
_cell.length_a   1.000
_cell.length_b   1.000
_cell.length_c   1.000
_cell.angle_alpha   90.00
_cell.angle_beta   90.00
_cell.angle_gamma   90.00
#
_symmetry.space_group_name_H-M   'P 1'
#
loop_
_entity.id
_entity.type
_entity.pdbx_description
1 polymer ?
#
loop_
_entity_poly.entity_id
_entity_poly.type
_entity_poly.pdbx_seq_one_letter_code
_entity_poly.pdbx_strand_id
1 'polypeptide(L)'
;MKKLSYLFLAILIVACSDDEANNSNSLEVSWQVTVGGQTYENSSLSGSGFFSSDCNETAAFEAYFPEIDTATRFYSADILHNNLTSDFDGTSVGSYPIKGDYLDNDCNLTLSVTLSDYGSLPVLSNGTHNVTSINQISSSNNETIWSIEGDFSGTYSSQFNDETVSLTGSYRNVLYTYQD
;
A
#
# COMPACT_ATOMS: atom_id res chain seq x y z
N MET A 1 -24.09 50.71 -34.69
CA MET A 1 -23.09 49.64 -34.95
C MET A 1 -21.74 50.08 -34.36
N LYS A 2 -21.44 49.58 -33.16
CA LYS A 2 -20.32 49.87 -32.24
C LYS A 2 -20.31 48.62 -31.33
N LYS A 3 -19.26 47.90 -30.94
CA LYS A 3 -17.82 48.08 -30.70
C LYS A 3 -17.30 46.63 -30.47
N LEU A 4 -16.16 46.15 -30.95
CA LEU A 4 -14.75 46.43 -30.59
C LEU A 4 -14.11 45.15 -30.00
N SER A 5 -13.13 44.65 -30.75
CA SER A 5 -11.93 43.88 -30.34
C SER A 5 -12.05 42.64 -29.44
N TYR A 6 -11.83 41.47 -30.05
CA TYR A 6 -11.41 40.25 -29.36
C TYR A 6 -9.94 40.37 -28.95
N LEU A 7 -9.67 40.36 -27.65
CA LEU A 7 -8.33 40.20 -27.08
C LEU A 7 -8.13 38.71 -26.80
N PHE A 8 -7.39 38.02 -27.68
CA PHE A 8 -6.91 36.66 -27.45
C PHE A 8 -5.75 36.74 -26.45
N LEU A 9 -6.03 36.42 -25.18
CA LEU A 9 -5.00 36.29 -24.15
C LEU A 9 -4.51 34.83 -24.16
N ALA A 10 -3.41 34.58 -24.86
CA ALA A 10 -2.68 33.32 -24.76
C ALA A 10 -1.94 33.29 -23.41
N ILE A 11 -2.53 32.62 -22.43
CA ILE A 11 -1.85 32.31 -21.17
C ILE A 11 -0.98 31.08 -21.44
N LEU A 12 0.31 31.32 -21.72
CA LEU A 12 1.36 30.32 -21.60
C LEU A 12 1.54 30.04 -20.10
N ILE A 13 0.82 29.04 -19.58
CA ILE A 13 1.17 28.50 -18.26
C ILE A 13 2.39 27.62 -18.47
N VAL A 14 3.51 28.17 -18.05
CA VAL A 14 4.80 27.51 -17.86
C VAL A 14 4.56 26.18 -17.13
N ALA A 15 4.93 25.08 -17.78
CA ALA A 15 5.16 23.83 -17.07
C ALA A 15 6.36 24.06 -16.15
N CYS A 16 6.11 24.23 -14.84
CA CYS A 16 7.12 23.92 -13.85
C CYS A 16 7.30 22.41 -13.89
N SER A 17 8.37 21.94 -14.53
CA SER A 17 8.90 20.62 -14.18
C SER A 17 9.50 20.78 -12.80
N ASP A 18 8.77 20.33 -11.78
CA ASP A 18 9.39 20.00 -10.52
C ASP A 18 10.21 18.72 -10.77
N ASP A 19 11.43 18.92 -11.27
CA ASP A 19 12.52 17.95 -11.14
C ASP A 19 12.96 17.95 -9.67
N GLU A 20 12.07 17.55 -8.76
CA GLU A 20 12.46 17.15 -7.43
C GLU A 20 12.82 15.67 -7.52
N ALA A 21 14.12 15.39 -7.49
CA ALA A 21 14.63 14.08 -7.14
C ALA A 21 14.13 13.76 -5.72
N ASN A 22 12.94 13.17 -5.64
CA ASN A 22 12.23 12.93 -4.40
C ASN A 22 12.85 11.72 -3.70
N ASN A 23 14.01 11.92 -3.08
CA ASN A 23 14.55 11.00 -2.09
C ASN A 23 13.74 11.20 -0.80
N SER A 24 12.48 10.79 -0.84
CA SER A 24 11.52 11.02 0.23
C SER A 24 11.89 10.18 1.45
N ASN A 25 12.70 10.76 2.34
CA ASN A 25 12.92 10.29 3.70
C ASN A 25 11.65 10.41 4.58
N SER A 26 10.47 10.52 3.95
CA SER A 26 9.19 10.63 4.64
C SER A 26 8.89 9.35 5.42
N LEU A 27 8.32 9.51 6.61
CA LEU A 27 7.77 8.40 7.39
C LEU A 27 6.27 8.20 7.15
N GLU A 28 5.72 8.91 6.16
CA GLU A 28 4.29 8.84 5.84
C GLU A 28 3.90 7.48 5.29
N VAL A 29 2.92 6.86 5.93
CA VAL A 29 2.27 5.65 5.43
C VAL A 29 1.01 6.09 4.73
N SER A 30 0.79 5.64 3.50
CA SER A 30 -0.41 5.95 2.74
C SER A 30 -0.80 4.78 1.86
N TRP A 31 -2.09 4.69 1.58
CA TRP A 31 -2.58 3.78 0.57
C TRP A 31 -3.88 4.28 -0.01
N GLN A 32 -4.16 3.80 -1.20
CA GLN A 32 -5.40 4.06 -1.90
C GLN A 32 -6.00 2.77 -2.44
N VAL A 33 -7.32 2.73 -2.47
CA VAL A 33 -8.10 1.65 -3.06
C VAL A 33 -9.14 2.23 -4.01
N THR A 34 -9.23 1.66 -5.20
CA THR A 34 -10.19 2.03 -6.24
C THR A 34 -11.18 0.90 -6.44
N VAL A 35 -12.47 1.19 -6.23
CA VAL A 35 -13.58 0.25 -6.37
C VAL A 35 -14.68 0.92 -7.17
N GLY A 36 -15.17 0.25 -8.23
CA GLY A 36 -16.27 0.78 -9.04
C GLY A 36 -15.97 2.15 -9.68
N GLY A 37 -14.70 2.45 -9.93
CA GLY A 37 -14.25 3.74 -10.47
C GLY A 37 -14.16 4.89 -9.47
N GLN A 38 -14.37 4.62 -8.17
CA GLN A 38 -14.15 5.59 -7.08
C GLN A 38 -12.87 5.22 -6.34
N THR A 39 -12.01 6.20 -6.09
CA THR A 39 -10.76 6.04 -5.34
C THR A 39 -10.93 6.62 -3.95
N TYR A 40 -10.52 5.85 -2.95
CA TYR A 40 -10.46 6.24 -1.54
C TYR A 40 -9.01 6.15 -1.08
N GLU A 41 -8.56 7.09 -0.26
CA GLU A 41 -7.19 7.16 0.23
C GLU A 41 -7.17 7.48 1.73
N ASN A 42 -6.16 6.99 2.43
CA ASN A 42 -5.86 7.43 3.79
C ASN A 42 -4.34 7.42 4.02
N SER A 43 -3.89 8.28 4.94
CA SER A 43 -2.50 8.50 5.26
C SER A 43 -2.30 8.70 6.76
N SER A 44 -1.17 8.25 7.28
CA SER A 44 -0.73 8.42 8.67
C SER A 44 0.74 8.83 8.71
N LEU A 45 1.14 9.52 9.78
CA LEU A 45 2.51 10.00 9.98
C LEU A 45 3.52 8.89 10.35
N SER A 46 3.05 7.70 10.68
CA SER A 46 3.92 6.57 11.03
C SER A 46 3.20 5.24 10.85
N GLY A 47 3.96 4.22 10.46
CA GLY A 47 3.53 2.82 10.52
C GLY A 47 3.40 2.34 11.96
N SER A 48 2.51 1.38 12.17
CA SER A 48 2.38 0.61 13.41
C SER A 48 2.29 -0.87 13.04
N GLY A 49 2.27 -1.76 14.03
CA GLY A 49 2.24 -3.18 13.74
C GLY A 49 2.49 -4.05 14.96
N PHE A 50 2.74 -5.34 14.71
CA PHE A 50 3.05 -6.30 15.78
C PHE A 50 4.00 -7.40 15.32
N PHE A 51 4.69 -8.00 16.28
CA PHE A 51 5.58 -9.14 16.03
C PHE A 51 4.80 -10.38 15.58
N SER A 52 5.33 -11.05 14.57
CA SER A 52 4.76 -12.25 13.98
C SER A 52 5.89 -13.23 13.59
N SER A 53 5.53 -14.30 12.90
CA SER A 53 6.45 -15.23 12.26
C SER A 53 6.13 -15.35 10.77
N ASP A 54 7.16 -15.51 9.94
CA ASP A 54 6.99 -15.77 8.52
C ASP A 54 6.70 -17.26 8.25
N CYS A 55 6.48 -17.60 6.97
CA CYS A 55 6.24 -18.96 6.50
C CYS A 55 7.40 -19.95 6.71
N ASN A 56 8.56 -19.48 7.16
CA ASN A 56 9.73 -20.28 7.53
C ASN A 56 10.01 -20.26 9.04
N GLU A 57 9.05 -19.79 9.85
CA GLU A 57 9.19 -19.62 11.31
C GLU A 57 10.28 -18.58 11.69
N THR A 58 10.62 -17.67 10.77
CA THR A 58 11.56 -16.57 10.98
C THR A 58 10.83 -15.42 11.69
N ALA A 59 11.55 -14.67 12.52
CA ALA A 59 10.98 -13.50 13.18
C ALA A 59 10.52 -12.47 12.12
N ALA A 60 9.23 -12.12 12.18
CA ALA A 60 8.60 -11.19 11.26
C ALA A 60 7.86 -10.09 12.03
N PHE A 61 7.41 -9.09 11.29
CA PHE A 61 6.61 -7.99 11.79
C PHE A 61 5.51 -7.68 10.77
N GLU A 62 4.29 -7.54 11.26
CA GLU A 62 3.15 -7.14 10.45
C GLU A 62 2.98 -5.63 10.55
N ALA A 63 3.20 -4.93 9.44
CA ALA A 63 3.06 -3.48 9.35
C ALA A 63 1.66 -3.10 8.85
N TYR A 64 1.00 -2.24 9.60
CA TYR A 64 -0.37 -1.81 9.35
C TYR A 64 -0.45 -0.62 8.40
N PHE A 65 -1.54 -0.54 7.65
CA PHE A 65 -1.96 0.66 6.92
C PHE A 65 -3.12 1.36 7.66
N PRO A 66 -3.28 2.69 7.51
CA PRO A 66 -4.42 3.39 8.12
C PRO A 66 -5.74 2.95 7.49
N GLU A 67 -6.71 2.52 8.28
CA GLU A 67 -7.99 1.99 7.78
C GLU A 67 -8.76 3.03 6.93
N ILE A 68 -9.46 2.58 5.89
CA ILE A 68 -10.35 3.43 5.08
C ILE A 68 -11.80 3.04 5.39
N ASP A 69 -12.50 3.92 6.11
CA ASP A 69 -13.93 3.76 6.41
C ASP A 69 -14.79 4.65 5.51
N THR A 70 -15.71 4.04 4.78
CA THR A 70 -16.65 4.72 3.88
C THR A 70 -18.08 4.40 4.31
N ALA A 71 -19.05 5.19 3.82
CA ALA A 71 -20.45 4.97 4.16
C ALA A 71 -20.99 3.57 3.80
N THR A 72 -20.33 2.84 2.90
CA THR A 72 -20.77 1.53 2.43
C THR A 72 -19.82 0.39 2.78
N ARG A 73 -18.53 0.68 2.96
CA ARG A 73 -17.44 -0.30 3.02
C ARG A 73 -16.36 0.14 4.00
N PHE A 74 -15.73 -0.82 4.65
CA PHE A 74 -14.50 -0.62 5.39
C PHE A 74 -13.38 -1.43 4.74
N TYR A 75 -12.24 -0.80 4.52
CA TYR A 75 -11.05 -1.43 3.94
C TYR A 75 -9.89 -1.35 4.92
N SER A 76 -9.19 -2.46 5.09
CA SER A 76 -7.89 -2.49 5.77
C SER A 76 -6.85 -3.15 4.87
N ALA A 77 -5.58 -2.87 5.16
CA ALA A 77 -4.48 -3.58 4.57
C ALA A 77 -3.36 -3.67 5.59
N ASP A 78 -2.58 -4.73 5.51
CA ASP A 78 -1.41 -5.01 6.34
C ASP A 78 -0.35 -5.70 5.47
N ILE A 79 0.93 -5.50 5.74
CA ILE A 79 2.02 -6.17 5.03
C ILE A 79 2.99 -6.82 6.00
N LEU A 80 3.28 -8.10 5.79
CA LEU A 80 4.27 -8.81 6.59
C LEU A 80 5.68 -8.50 6.08
N HIS A 81 6.65 -8.30 6.96
CA HIS A 81 8.05 -8.24 6.58
C HIS A 81 8.96 -8.93 7.60
N ASN A 82 10.16 -9.34 7.16
CA ASN A 82 11.17 -9.90 8.06
C ASN A 82 11.61 -8.86 9.10
N ASN A 83 11.77 -9.30 10.35
CA ASN A 83 12.07 -8.41 11.47
C ASN A 83 13.57 -8.07 11.58
N LEU A 84 14.45 -8.98 11.16
CA LEU A 84 15.90 -8.76 11.18
C LEU A 84 16.37 -8.11 9.87
N THR A 85 17.32 -7.17 9.97
CA THR A 85 17.87 -6.47 8.80
C THR A 85 18.58 -7.45 7.87
N SER A 86 19.34 -8.41 8.39
CA SER A 86 20.01 -9.43 7.58
C SER A 86 19.04 -10.26 6.73
N ASP A 87 17.87 -10.59 7.29
CA ASP A 87 16.81 -11.33 6.61
C ASP A 87 16.03 -10.48 5.60
N PHE A 88 16.03 -9.15 5.77
CA PHE A 88 15.34 -8.22 4.88
C PHE A 88 16.23 -7.69 3.74
N ASP A 89 17.54 -7.54 3.95
CA ASP A 89 18.51 -6.97 2.98
C ASP A 89 18.57 -7.72 1.63
N GLY A 90 18.11 -8.97 1.59
CA GLY A 90 17.98 -9.77 0.36
C GLY A 90 16.68 -9.56 -0.42
N THR A 91 15.75 -8.77 0.11
CA THR A 91 14.42 -8.57 -0.46
C THR A 91 14.49 -7.64 -1.68
N SER A 92 13.84 -8.03 -2.78
CA SER A 92 13.87 -7.29 -4.04
C SER A 92 12.48 -6.82 -4.45
N VAL A 93 12.40 -5.77 -5.26
CA VAL A 93 11.14 -5.43 -5.96
C VAL A 93 10.65 -6.61 -6.81
N GLY A 94 9.33 -6.75 -6.96
CA GLY A 94 8.73 -7.85 -7.72
C GLY A 94 7.37 -8.27 -7.22
N SER A 95 6.91 -9.44 -7.70
CA SER A 95 5.61 -9.97 -7.35
C SER A 95 5.65 -10.77 -6.05
N TYR A 96 4.73 -10.45 -5.15
CA TYR A 96 4.58 -11.09 -3.85
C TYR A 96 3.14 -11.58 -3.65
N PRO A 97 2.91 -12.49 -2.68
CA PRO A 97 1.57 -12.96 -2.37
C PRO A 97 0.65 -11.83 -1.91
N ILE A 98 -0.64 -12.01 -2.17
CA ILE A 98 -1.72 -11.19 -1.63
C ILE A 98 -2.87 -12.07 -1.20
N LYS A 99 -3.53 -11.72 -0.09
CA LYS A 99 -4.70 -12.44 0.39
C LYS A 99 -5.77 -11.52 0.98
N GLY A 100 -6.94 -12.10 1.17
CA GLY A 100 -8.16 -11.48 1.69
C GLY A 100 -8.43 -11.78 3.16
N ASP A 101 -7.39 -12.00 3.98
CA ASP A 101 -7.51 -12.53 5.36
C ASP A 101 -6.33 -12.05 6.21
N TYR A 102 -6.40 -12.21 7.54
CA TYR A 102 -5.34 -11.85 8.47
C TYR A 102 -4.03 -12.54 8.13
N LEU A 103 -2.90 -11.86 8.31
CA LEU A 103 -1.58 -12.46 8.15
C LEU A 103 -1.33 -13.46 9.29
N ASP A 104 -0.99 -14.69 8.92
CA ASP A 104 -0.72 -15.81 9.84
C ASP A 104 0.28 -16.75 9.18
N ASN A 105 1.55 -16.64 9.60
CA ASN A 105 2.66 -17.42 9.06
C ASN A 105 2.82 -17.29 7.53
N ASP A 106 2.56 -16.11 6.98
CA ASP A 106 2.76 -15.82 5.56
C ASP A 106 4.23 -15.50 5.25
N CYS A 107 4.60 -15.52 3.97
CA CYS A 107 5.97 -15.20 3.59
C CYS A 107 6.22 -13.68 3.59
N ASN A 108 7.50 -13.29 3.68
CA ASN A 108 7.94 -11.90 3.58
C ASN A 108 7.27 -11.14 2.42
N LEU A 109 6.84 -9.92 2.70
CA LEU A 109 6.08 -9.03 1.82
C LEU A 109 4.72 -9.58 1.32
N THR A 110 4.12 -10.55 2.02
CA THR A 110 2.72 -10.88 1.76
C THR A 110 1.84 -9.70 2.18
N LEU A 111 0.99 -9.25 1.25
CA LEU A 111 0.02 -8.19 1.50
C LEU A 111 -1.32 -8.82 1.87
N SER A 112 -1.85 -8.46 3.03
CA SER A 112 -3.26 -8.62 3.31
C SER A 112 -4.00 -7.36 2.87
N VAL A 113 -5.06 -7.55 2.11
CA VAL A 113 -6.08 -6.52 1.91
C VAL A 113 -7.35 -7.15 2.44
N THR A 114 -8.11 -6.44 3.26
CA THR A 114 -9.42 -6.91 3.69
C THR A 114 -10.48 -5.88 3.35
N LEU A 115 -11.67 -6.39 3.02
CA LEU A 115 -12.83 -5.61 2.72
C LEU A 115 -13.95 -6.16 3.61
N SER A 116 -14.47 -5.32 4.49
CA SER A 116 -15.56 -5.67 5.40
C SER A 116 -16.78 -4.79 5.14
N ASP A 117 -17.92 -5.46 4.97
CA ASP A 117 -19.29 -4.93 4.79
C ASP A 117 -20.24 -6.03 4.26
N TYR A 118 -19.69 -7.12 3.74
CA TYR A 118 -20.43 -8.19 3.04
C TYR A 118 -21.38 -9.05 3.89
N GLY A 119 -21.54 -8.79 5.20
CA GLY A 119 -22.31 -9.66 6.10
C GLY A 119 -21.86 -11.14 6.06
N SER A 120 -20.69 -11.41 5.51
CA SER A 120 -20.11 -12.70 5.15
C SER A 120 -18.59 -12.60 5.04
N LEU A 121 -17.92 -13.72 4.78
CA LEU A 121 -16.47 -13.82 4.59
C LEU A 121 -16.16 -13.73 3.08
N PRO A 122 -15.91 -12.53 2.51
CA PRO A 122 -15.57 -12.41 1.10
C PRO A 122 -14.21 -13.07 0.83
N VAL A 123 -14.09 -13.73 -0.32
CA VAL A 123 -12.84 -14.40 -0.72
C VAL A 123 -12.16 -13.57 -1.79
N LEU A 124 -10.89 -13.21 -1.56
CA LEU A 124 -10.07 -12.57 -2.58
C LEU A 124 -9.63 -13.61 -3.62
N SER A 125 -9.85 -13.30 -4.89
CA SER A 125 -9.42 -14.11 -6.03
C SER A 125 -8.71 -13.25 -7.07
N ASN A 126 -7.91 -13.88 -7.91
CA ASN A 126 -7.13 -13.21 -8.97
C ASN A 126 -6.32 -12.02 -8.44
N GLY A 127 -5.81 -12.15 -7.22
CA GLY A 127 -5.03 -11.12 -6.57
C GLY A 127 -3.66 -10.97 -7.22
N THR A 128 -3.23 -9.74 -7.41
CA THR A 128 -1.86 -9.40 -7.79
C THR A 128 -1.31 -8.42 -6.78
N HIS A 129 -0.09 -8.64 -6.34
CA HIS A 129 0.66 -7.66 -5.56
C HIS A 129 2.07 -7.57 -6.12
N ASN A 130 2.48 -6.35 -6.45
CA ASN A 130 3.78 -6.06 -7.03
C ASN A 130 4.43 -4.89 -6.30
N VAL A 131 5.50 -5.19 -5.58
CA VAL A 131 6.35 -4.21 -4.92
C VAL A 131 7.19 -3.54 -5.99
N THR A 132 7.05 -2.22 -6.12
CA THR A 132 7.68 -1.41 -7.17
C THR A 132 8.92 -0.68 -6.66
N SER A 133 9.01 -0.44 -5.35
CA SER A 133 10.09 0.31 -4.73
C SER A 133 10.39 -0.21 -3.33
N ILE A 134 11.67 -0.39 -3.01
CA ILE A 134 12.18 -0.63 -1.65
C ILE A 134 13.39 0.28 -1.50
N ASN A 135 13.33 1.26 -0.61
CA ASN A 135 14.43 2.18 -0.36
C ASN A 135 14.73 2.27 1.13
N GLN A 136 16.01 2.29 1.47
CA GLN A 136 16.44 2.58 2.84
C GLN A 136 16.26 4.09 3.10
N ILE A 137 15.45 4.45 4.10
CA ILE A 137 15.30 5.83 4.58
C ILE A 137 16.48 6.18 5.51
N SER A 138 16.76 5.31 6.48
CA SER A 138 17.84 5.51 7.45
C SER A 138 18.31 4.19 8.03
N SER A 139 19.52 4.18 8.58
CA SER A 139 20.06 3.02 9.30
C SER A 139 20.89 3.48 10.49
N SER A 140 20.76 2.75 11.58
CA SER A 140 21.52 2.93 12.82
C SER A 140 22.14 1.59 13.23
N ASN A 141 22.79 1.57 14.40
CA ASN A 141 23.30 0.33 15.01
C ASN A 141 22.22 -0.51 15.70
N ASN A 142 20.96 -0.06 15.71
CA ASN A 142 19.84 -0.76 16.35
C ASN A 142 18.75 -1.14 15.35
N GLU A 143 18.42 -0.22 14.44
CA GLU A 143 17.32 -0.38 13.47
C GLU A 143 17.67 0.22 12.11
N THR A 144 17.04 -0.33 11.06
CA THR A 144 17.00 0.21 9.70
C THR A 144 15.56 0.50 9.34
N ILE A 145 15.31 1.69 8.78
CA ILE A 145 13.99 2.14 8.36
C ILE A 145 13.95 2.11 6.84
N TRP A 146 12.93 1.46 6.30
CA TRP A 146 12.72 1.28 4.86
C TRP A 146 11.41 1.94 4.43
N SER A 147 11.38 2.53 3.24
CA SER A 147 10.13 2.80 2.54
C SER A 147 9.85 1.67 1.55
N ILE A 148 8.64 1.15 1.55
CA ILE A 148 8.17 0.20 0.56
C ILE A 148 6.97 0.78 -0.20
N GLU A 149 6.97 0.63 -1.51
CA GLU A 149 5.84 1.02 -2.36
C GLU A 149 5.45 -0.14 -3.26
N GLY A 150 4.17 -0.24 -3.57
CA GLY A 150 3.66 -1.29 -4.42
C GLY A 150 2.25 -1.02 -4.92
N ASP A 151 1.89 -1.79 -5.92
CA ASP A 151 0.57 -1.80 -6.53
C ASP A 151 -0.09 -3.16 -6.29
N PHE A 152 -1.40 -3.14 -6.15
CA PHE A 152 -2.18 -4.35 -5.98
C PHE A 152 -3.49 -4.31 -6.75
N SER A 153 -4.03 -5.49 -7.02
CA SER A 153 -5.37 -5.67 -7.56
C SER A 153 -5.96 -6.99 -7.10
N GLY A 154 -7.27 -7.13 -7.24
CA GLY A 154 -7.94 -8.39 -7.00
C GLY A 154 -9.44 -8.27 -7.12
N THR A 155 -10.13 -9.39 -6.98
CA THR A 155 -11.60 -9.43 -7.00
C THR A 155 -12.11 -10.22 -5.80
N TYR A 156 -12.88 -9.56 -4.95
CA TYR A 156 -13.65 -10.22 -3.92
C TYR A 156 -14.93 -10.78 -4.50
N SER A 157 -15.24 -12.01 -4.13
CA SER A 157 -16.55 -12.61 -4.34
C SER A 157 -17.21 -12.91 -3.01
N SER A 158 -18.45 -12.46 -2.84
CA SER A 158 -19.30 -12.90 -1.74
C SER A 158 -19.72 -14.35 -1.95
N GLN A 159 -19.63 -15.16 -0.90
CA GLN A 159 -20.05 -16.56 -0.95
C GLN A 159 -21.58 -16.75 -0.91
N PHE A 160 -22.37 -15.68 -0.76
CA PHE A 160 -23.80 -15.76 -0.46
C PHE A 160 -24.73 -15.14 -1.51
N ASN A 161 -24.28 -14.16 -2.29
CA ASN A 161 -25.15 -13.38 -3.20
C ASN A 161 -24.56 -13.18 -4.62
N ASP A 162 -23.53 -13.95 -4.99
CA ASP A 162 -22.81 -13.86 -6.28
C ASP A 162 -22.29 -12.45 -6.62
N GLU A 163 -22.20 -11.55 -5.64
CA GLU A 163 -21.66 -10.22 -5.84
C GLU A 163 -20.14 -10.28 -5.94
N THR A 164 -19.61 -9.60 -6.94
CA THR A 164 -18.17 -9.45 -7.15
C THR A 164 -17.76 -7.99 -7.08
N VAL A 165 -16.70 -7.71 -6.33
CA VAL A 165 -16.06 -6.39 -6.26
C VAL A 165 -14.62 -6.51 -6.66
N SER A 166 -14.29 -5.93 -7.81
CA SER A 166 -12.91 -5.75 -8.24
C SER A 166 -12.34 -4.46 -7.65
N LEU A 167 -11.09 -4.56 -7.20
CA LEU A 167 -10.33 -3.44 -6.69
C LEU A 167 -8.95 -3.37 -7.34
N THR A 168 -8.43 -2.15 -7.37
CA THR A 168 -7.01 -1.86 -7.65
C THR A 168 -6.54 -0.85 -6.61
N GLY A 169 -5.28 -0.89 -6.23
CA GLY A 169 -4.74 0.07 -5.28
C GLY A 169 -3.25 0.21 -5.40
N SER A 170 -2.73 1.19 -4.68
CA SER A 170 -1.31 1.45 -4.55
C SER A 170 -1.04 1.89 -3.13
N TYR A 171 0.19 1.69 -2.66
CA TYR A 171 0.54 1.99 -1.29
C TYR A 171 1.98 2.46 -1.14
N ARG A 172 2.23 3.14 -0.03
CA ARG A 172 3.54 3.36 0.57
C ARG A 172 3.46 2.99 2.06
N ASN A 173 4.37 2.15 2.54
CA ASN A 173 4.53 1.89 3.96
C ASN A 173 5.97 2.14 4.42
N VAL A 174 6.17 2.19 5.72
CA VAL A 174 7.45 2.30 6.39
C VAL A 174 7.68 1.04 7.20
N LEU A 175 8.75 0.31 6.88
CA LEU A 175 9.11 -0.94 7.56
C LEU A 175 10.31 -0.71 8.46
N TYR A 176 10.31 -1.37 9.62
CA TYR A 176 11.38 -1.25 10.62
C TYR A 176 12.03 -2.61 10.80
N THR A 177 13.29 -2.75 10.46
CA THR A 177 14.07 -3.96 10.75
C THR A 177 15.10 -3.68 11.83
N TYR A 178 15.44 -4.70 12.60
CA TYR A 178 16.40 -4.61 13.71
C TYR A 178 17.70 -5.30 13.35
N GLN A 179 18.82 -4.74 13.83
CA GLN A 179 20.13 -5.35 13.64
C GLN A 179 20.24 -6.66 14.44
N ASP A 180 21.01 -7.62 13.90
CA ASP A 180 21.32 -8.90 14.55
C ASP A 180 22.22 -8.77 15.79
#